data_AF-A0A915C138-F1
#
_entry.id   AF-A0A915C138-F1
#
_cell.length_a   1.000
_cell.length_b   1.000
_cell.length_c   1.000
_cell.angle_alpha   90.00
_cell.angle_beta   90.00
_cell.angle_gamma   90.00
#
_symmetry.space_group_name_H-M   'P 1'
#
loop_
_entity.id
_entity.type
_entity.pdbx_description
1 polymer ?
#
loop_
_entity_poly.entity_id
_entity_poly.type
_entity_poly.pdbx_seq_one_letter_code
_entity_poly.pdbx_strand_id
1 'polypeptide(L)'
;LFQTACHHLSIECGPVKALPYVRWIQPLLRSKFVHKKYKLHYETRTHIRCMTISDVTGSTASTFLEYIERNIPEGVAMKVTYEELLPFPQMIA
;
A
#
# COMPACT_ATOMS: atom_id res chain seq x y z
N LEU A 1 -11.66 9.73 -1.36
CA LEU A 1 -11.84 8.71 -0.30
C LEU A 1 -10.90 8.93 0.87
N PHE A 2 -9.60 8.73 0.72
CA PHE A 2 -8.65 8.92 1.83
C PHE A 2 -8.58 10.36 2.36
N GLN A 3 -8.32 11.34 1.48
CA GLN A 3 -8.28 12.76 1.89
C GLN A 3 -9.61 13.25 2.47
N THR A 4 -10.72 12.80 1.90
CA THR A 4 -12.06 13.11 2.41
C THR A 4 -12.28 12.52 3.80
N ALA A 5 -11.86 11.28 4.06
CA ALA A 5 -11.99 10.66 5.38
C ALA A 5 -11.12 11.39 6.42
N CYS A 6 -9.88 11.75 6.06
CA CYS A 6 -8.99 12.56 6.90
C CYS A 6 -9.63 13.89 7.31
N HIS A 7 -10.26 14.58 6.36
CA HIS A 7 -10.91 15.87 6.62
C HIS A 7 -12.07 15.77 7.61
N HIS A 8 -12.85 14.68 7.56
CA HIS A 8 -13.98 14.50 8.49
C HIS A 8 -13.52 14.09 9.90
N LEU A 9 -12.40 13.38 10.01
CA LEU A 9 -11.83 12.96 11.29
C LEU A 9 -10.82 13.98 11.85
N SER A 10 -10.63 15.12 11.18
CA SER A 10 -9.67 16.15 11.54
C SER A 10 -8.24 15.61 11.75
N ILE A 11 -7.83 14.70 10.87
CA ILE A 11 -6.51 14.07 10.91
C ILE A 11 -5.56 14.78 9.96
N GLU A 12 -4.35 15.09 10.43
CA GLU A 12 -3.26 15.62 9.61
C GLU A 12 -2.74 14.53 8.66
N CYS A 13 -3.10 14.67 7.38
CA CYS A 13 -2.75 13.70 6.34
C CYS A 13 -1.68 14.28 5.40
N GLY A 14 -0.56 13.57 5.30
CA GLY A 14 0.51 13.92 4.37
C GLY A 14 0.09 13.77 2.90
N PRO A 15 0.84 14.37 1.96
CA PRO A 15 0.56 14.26 0.54
C PRO A 15 0.70 12.81 0.05
N VAL A 16 -0.17 12.40 -0.88
CA VAL A 16 -0.09 11.07 -1.49
C VAL A 16 1.12 11.02 -2.42
N LYS A 17 2.14 10.24 -2.05
CA LYS A 17 3.36 10.05 -2.83
C LYS A 17 3.17 8.92 -3.84
N ALA A 18 3.46 9.24 -5.09
CA ALA A 18 3.57 8.24 -6.17
C ALA A 18 4.93 7.56 -6.07
N LEU A 19 4.95 6.28 -5.69
CA LEU A 19 6.19 5.52 -5.70
C LEU A 19 6.44 4.95 -7.10
N PRO A 20 7.71 4.70 -7.47
CA PRO A 20 8.02 4.03 -8.73
C PRO A 20 7.29 2.69 -8.78
N TYR A 21 6.60 2.43 -9.88
CA TYR A 21 5.87 1.18 -10.06
C TYR A 21 6.87 0.04 -10.27
N VAL A 22 6.50 -1.15 -9.81
CA VAL A 22 7.28 -2.36 -10.04
C VAL A 22 6.82 -3.00 -11.34
N ARG A 23 7.77 -3.27 -12.24
CA ARG A 23 7.53 -3.90 -13.54
C ARG A 23 8.02 -5.34 -13.51
N TRP A 24 7.12 -6.29 -13.68
CA TRP A 24 7.44 -7.70 -13.84
C TRP A 24 7.29 -8.11 -15.29
N ILE A 25 8.35 -8.65 -15.89
CA ILE A 25 8.34 -9.11 -17.28
C ILE A 25 8.53 -10.63 -17.27
N GLN A 26 7.58 -11.35 -17.84
CA GLN A 26 7.62 -12.81 -17.93
C GLN A 26 7.63 -13.24 -19.41
N PRO A 27 8.78 -13.68 -19.93
CA PRO A 27 8.87 -14.24 -21.27
C PRO A 27 8.36 -15.69 -21.27
N LEU A 28 7.33 -15.96 -22.07
CA LEU A 28 6.79 -17.31 -22.28
C LEU A 28 7.04 -17.76 -23.72
N LEU A 29 7.11 -19.08 -23.94
CA LEU A 29 7.07 -19.63 -25.30
C LEU A 29 5.68 -19.42 -25.89
N ARG A 30 5.62 -19.00 -27.16
CA ARG A 30 4.35 -18.85 -27.87
C ARG A 30 3.72 -20.21 -28.21
N SER A 31 4.55 -21.24 -28.42
CA SER A 31 4.13 -22.60 -28.73
C SER A 31 4.31 -23.52 -27.53
N LYS A 32 3.48 -24.56 -27.44
CA LYS A 32 3.56 -25.61 -26.42
C LYS A 32 4.89 -26.39 -26.46
N PHE A 33 5.49 -26.58 -27.63
CA PHE A 33 6.71 -27.40 -27.79
C PHE A 33 7.67 -26.85 -28.87
N VAL A 34 8.98 -27.12 -28.66
CA VAL A 34 10.17 -26.95 -29.54
C VAL A 34 10.51 -25.56 -30.07
N HIS A 35 9.55 -24.66 -30.25
CA HIS A 35 9.74 -23.39 -30.94
C HIS A 35 10.35 -22.28 -30.03
N LYS A 36 11.58 -22.47 -29.56
CA LYS A 36 12.27 -21.57 -28.61
C LYS A 36 12.50 -20.14 -29.12
N LYS A 37 12.62 -19.96 -30.44
CA LYS A 37 12.84 -18.65 -31.09
C LYS A 37 11.64 -17.71 -30.92
N TYR A 38 10.43 -18.24 -30.82
CA TYR A 38 9.20 -17.46 -30.76
C TYR A 38 8.73 -17.33 -29.30
N LYS A 39 9.03 -16.20 -28.69
CA LYS A 39 8.64 -15.86 -27.32
C LYS A 39 7.64 -14.71 -27.29
N LEU A 40 6.79 -14.72 -26.28
CA LEU A 40 5.84 -13.67 -25.93
C LEU A 40 6.27 -13.06 -24.60
N HIS A 41 6.23 -11.73 -24.48
CA HIS A 41 6.55 -11.04 -23.23
C HIS A 41 5.27 -10.54 -22.59
N TYR A 42 4.92 -11.12 -21.44
CA TYR A 42 3.87 -10.57 -20.59
C TYR A 42 4.45 -9.56 -19.61
N GLU A 43 3.65 -8.55 -19.29
CA GLU A 43 4.03 -7.51 -18.34
C GLU A 43 2.94 -7.32 -17.28
N THR A 44 3.35 -7.33 -16.02
CA THR A 44 2.52 -6.94 -14.89
C THR A 44 3.11 -5.69 -14.25
N ARG A 45 2.29 -4.64 -14.12
CA ARG A 45 2.68 -3.37 -13.49
C ARG A 45 2.00 -3.22 -12.14
N THR A 46 2.79 -3.07 -11.09
CA THR A 46 2.27 -2.79 -9.74
C THR A 46 2.49 -1.32 -9.42
N HIS A 47 1.43 -0.52 -9.51
CA HIS A 47 1.46 0.89 -9.14
C HIS A 47 1.30 1.05 -7.63
N ILE A 48 2.24 1.75 -6.98
CA ILE A 48 2.26 1.90 -5.53
C ILE A 48 2.04 3.37 -5.17
N ARG A 49 1.11 3.61 -4.26
CA ARG A 49 0.84 4.92 -3.66
C ARG A 49 1.08 4.81 -2.16
N CYS A 50 1.79 5.78 -1.61
CA CYS A 50 2.08 5.85 -0.18
C CYS A 50 1.47 7.13 0.39
N MET A 51 0.80 7.01 1.53
CA MET A 51 0.35 8.14 2.32
C MET A 51 0.82 7.94 3.76
N THR A 52 1.15 9.03 4.42
CA THR A 52 1.60 9.03 5.81
C THR A 52 0.64 9.88 6.61
N ILE A 53 0.27 9.39 7.78
CA ILE A 53 -0.61 10.06 8.72
C ILE A 53 0.22 10.27 9.98
N SER A 54 0.27 11.50 10.48
CA SER A 54 0.99 11.86 11.70
C SER A 54 0.01 12.11 12.85
N ASP A 55 0.52 11.97 14.07
CA ASP A 55 -0.15 12.43 15.31
C ASP A 55 -1.55 11.85 15.54
N VAL A 56 -1.68 10.53 15.38
CA VAL A 56 -2.93 9.81 15.66
C VAL A 56 -2.83 8.95 16.91
N THR A 57 -3.93 8.90 17.66
CA THR A 57 -4.11 7.94 18.76
C THR A 57 -4.54 6.57 18.21
N GLY A 58 -4.32 5.52 18.99
CA GLY A 58 -4.65 4.15 18.58
C GLY A 58 -6.12 3.94 18.21
N SER A 59 -7.06 4.55 18.95
CA SER A 59 -8.51 4.44 18.67
C SER A 59 -8.94 5.18 17.40
N THR A 60 -8.32 6.33 17.12
CA THR A 60 -8.59 7.08 15.88
C THR A 60 -8.02 6.32 14.68
N ALA A 61 -6.82 5.75 14.81
CA ALA A 61 -6.20 4.94 13.78
C ALA A 61 -7.03 3.68 13.47
N SER A 62 -7.55 2.98 14.48
CA SER A 62 -8.40 1.80 14.28
C SER A 62 -9.69 2.15 13.56
N THR A 63 -10.37 3.22 13.99
CA THR A 63 -11.63 3.67 13.37
C THR A 63 -11.42 4.08 11.91
N PHE A 64 -10.31 4.77 11.63
CA PHE A 64 -9.96 5.17 10.27
C PHE A 64 -9.68 3.97 9.36
N LEU A 65 -8.93 2.98 9.85
CA LEU A 65 -8.60 1.78 9.09
C LEU A 65 -9.82 0.91 8.84
N GLU A 66 -10.71 0.76 9.81
CA GLU A 66 -11.97 0.05 9.62
C GLU A 66 -12.79 0.64 8.46
N TYR A 67 -12.87 1.97 8.37
CA TYR A 67 -13.57 2.63 7.28
C TYR A 67 -12.87 2.38 5.93
N ILE A 68 -11.56 2.47 5.88
CA ILE A 68 -10.80 2.29 4.64
C ILE A 68 -10.86 0.86 4.15
N GLU A 69 -10.59 -0.11 5.01
CA GLU A 69 -10.53 -1.53 4.66
C GLU A 69 -11.84 -2.03 4.08
N ARG A 70 -12.97 -1.53 4.59
CA ARG A 70 -14.30 -1.83 4.05
C ARG A 70 -14.55 -1.25 2.66
N ASN A 71 -13.84 -0.19 2.29
CA ASN A 71 -14.03 0.55 1.04
C ASN A 71 -12.87 0.37 0.03
N ILE A 72 -12.01 -0.63 0.21
CA ILE A 72 -10.93 -0.92 -0.75
C ILE A 72 -11.54 -1.44 -2.06
N PRO A 73 -11.22 -0.84 -3.22
CA PRO A 73 -11.71 -1.32 -4.50
C PRO A 73 -11.02 -2.62 -4.93
N GLU A 74 -11.69 -3.37 -5.79
CA GLU A 74 -11.15 -4.62 -6.33
C GLU A 74 -9.84 -4.40 -7.11
N GLY A 75 -8.90 -5.34 -6.95
CA GLY A 75 -7.58 -5.25 -7.58
C GLY A 75 -6.59 -4.29 -6.90
N VAL A 76 -6.94 -3.73 -5.74
CA VAL A 76 -6.03 -2.95 -4.90
C VAL A 76 -5.75 -3.69 -3.60
N ALA A 77 -4.47 -3.79 -3.25
CA ALA A 77 -4.03 -4.29 -1.95
C ALA A 77 -3.50 -3.14 -1.10
N MET A 78 -3.75 -3.20 0.21
CA MET A 78 -3.25 -2.21 1.18
C MET A 78 -2.25 -2.87 2.12
N LYS A 79 -1.15 -2.17 2.39
CA LYS A 79 -0.19 -2.50 3.45
C LYS A 79 -0.18 -1.36 4.45
N VAL A 80 -0.39 -1.67 5.72
CA VAL A 80 -0.33 -0.72 6.83
C VAL A 80 0.94 -0.96 7.63
N THR A 81 1.63 0.12 7.99
CA THR A 81 2.79 0.09 8.89
C THR A 81 2.45 0.99 10.08
N TYR A 82 2.55 0.45 11.29
CA TYR A 82 2.33 1.20 12.53
C TYR A 82 3.67 1.59 13.15
N GLU A 83 3.76 2.85 13.58
CA GLU A 83 4.88 3.37 14.37
C GLU A 83 4.30 3.86 15.70
N GLU A 84 4.59 3.15 16.79
CA GLU A 84 4.06 3.46 18.12
C GLU A 84 5.09 4.20 18.97
N LEU A 85 4.64 5.22 19.69
CA LEU A 85 5.46 5.93 20.68
C LEU A 85 5.37 5.19 22.02
N LEU A 86 6.46 4.56 22.43
CA LEU A 86 6.55 3.82 23.69
C LEU A 86 7.47 4.57 24.68
N PRO A 87 7.14 4.58 25.98
CA PRO A 87 8.06 5.08 26.99
C PRO A 87 9.30 4.19 27.06
N PHE A 88 10.38 4.73 27.61
CA PHE A 88 11.60 3.96 27.79
C PHE A 88 11.35 2.75 28.72
N PRO A 89 11.89 1.57 28.41
CA PRO A 89 11.70 0.39 29.24
C PRO A 89 12.27 0.61 30.64
N GLN A 90 11.49 0.23 31.65
CA GLN A 90 11.80 0.45 33.07
C GLN A 90 13.12 -0.18 33.52
N MET A 91 13.63 -1.19 32.80
CA MET A 91 14.84 -1.92 33.17
C MET A 91 16.14 -1.17 32.86
N ILE A 92 16.11 -0.13 32.01
CA ILE A 92 17.30 0.57 31.53
C ILE A 92 17.34 2.02 32.06
N ALA A 93 16.32 2.43 32.83
CA ALA A 93 16.18 3.79 33.39
C ALA A 93 16.96 3.98 34.70
#